data_AF-L8M5N8-F1
#
_entry.id   AF-L8M5N8-F1
#
_cell.length_a   1.000
_cell.length_b   1.000
_cell.length_c   1.000
_cell.angle_alpha   90.00
_cell.angle_beta   90.00
_cell.angle_gamma   90.00
#
_symmetry.space_group_name_H-M   'P 1'
#
loop_
_entity.id
_entity.type
_entity.pdbx_description
1 polymer ?
#
loop_
_entity_poly.entity_id
_entity_poly.type
_entity_poly.pdbx_seq_one_letter_code
_entity_poly.pdbx_strand_id
1 'polypeptide(L)'
;MKIKKAILILFGFSLMINLNILKTNAASAYTPTCLESRAGDSKSFGTSLAVDGDYLAVGDPEANRVVIYTRKTDGNWQRIHEINPPKRSLAVKRGYGFGYEVAINNSILAIRAYDYKSIIRTLPFLGEYPKNKTNLGFETYSILLDKKKIDLLQNIFVVE
;
A
#
# COMPACT_ATOMS: atom_id res chain seq x y z
N MET A 1 52.26 -28.76 8.71
CA MET A 1 52.10 -28.90 7.24
C MET A 1 51.07 -27.87 6.77
N LYS A 2 51.50 -26.85 6.02
CA LYS A 2 50.65 -25.74 5.55
C LYS A 2 49.85 -26.20 4.32
N ILE A 3 48.52 -26.05 4.35
CA ILE A 3 47.69 -26.08 3.15
C ILE A 3 46.99 -24.73 3.07
N LYS A 4 47.53 -23.83 2.24
CA LYS A 4 46.78 -22.70 1.70
C LYS A 4 45.80 -23.27 0.68
N LYS A 5 44.50 -23.03 0.86
CA LYS A 5 43.50 -23.22 -0.20
C LYS A 5 42.77 -21.91 -0.43
N ALA A 6 42.74 -21.54 -1.69
CA ALA A 6 42.24 -20.31 -2.25
C ALA A 6 40.75 -20.44 -2.63
N ILE A 7 40.16 -19.29 -2.99
CA ILE A 7 38.98 -19.09 -3.85
C ILE A 7 37.62 -19.30 -3.15
N LEU A 8 36.83 -18.22 -3.02
CA LEU A 8 35.80 -17.86 -4.01
C LEU A 8 35.16 -16.52 -3.63
N ILE A 9 35.45 -15.47 -4.41
CA ILE A 9 34.75 -14.19 -4.32
C ILE A 9 33.38 -14.40 -4.96
N LEU A 10 32.31 -14.40 -4.16
CA LEU A 10 30.94 -14.27 -4.61
C LEU A 10 30.43 -12.89 -4.18
N PHE A 11 30.35 -11.99 -5.15
CA PHE A 11 29.56 -10.76 -5.06
C PHE A 11 28.09 -11.15 -4.87
N GLY A 12 27.46 -10.70 -3.79
CA GLY A 12 26.02 -10.84 -3.62
C GLY A 12 25.56 -10.46 -2.22
N PHE A 13 25.06 -9.22 -2.09
CA PHE A 13 24.24 -8.73 -0.97
C PHE A 13 24.79 -9.02 0.44
N SER A 14 25.60 -8.08 0.96
CA SER A 14 25.98 -8.06 2.37
C SER A 14 24.74 -7.87 3.24
N LEU A 15 24.24 -8.98 3.76
CA LEU A 15 23.37 -9.06 4.92
C LEU A 15 24.18 -8.52 6.11
N MET A 16 23.99 -7.25 6.47
CA MET A 16 24.50 -6.72 7.73
C MET A 16 23.62 -7.24 8.87
N ILE A 17 23.88 -8.47 9.31
CA ILE A 17 23.44 -8.90 10.63
C ILE A 17 24.37 -8.24 11.65
N ASN A 18 23.88 -7.17 12.29
CA ASN A 18 24.54 -6.62 13.47
C ASN A 18 24.18 -7.52 14.66
N LEU A 19 25.02 -8.52 14.95
CA LEU A 19 24.86 -9.46 16.06
C LEU A 19 25.28 -8.79 17.38
N ASN A 20 24.43 -7.90 17.91
CA ASN A 20 24.48 -7.57 19.33
C ASN A 20 23.68 -8.63 20.09
N ILE A 21 24.38 -9.69 20.50
CA ILE A 21 23.86 -10.70 21.42
C ILE A 21 23.71 -10.03 22.80
N LEU A 22 22.54 -9.44 23.04
CA LEU A 22 22.09 -9.13 24.40
C LEU A 22 21.19 -10.26 24.86
N LYS A 23 21.68 -11.02 25.85
CA LYS A 23 20.87 -11.92 26.65
C LYS A 23 19.78 -11.11 27.34
N THR A 24 18.55 -11.22 26.86
CA THR A 24 17.37 -10.89 27.66
C THR A 24 16.40 -12.06 27.57
N ASN A 25 16.22 -12.75 28.69
CA ASN A 25 15.12 -13.70 28.90
C ASN A 25 13.80 -12.92 28.92
N ALA A 26 13.29 -12.61 27.75
CA ALA A 26 11.90 -12.31 27.53
C ALA A 26 11.57 -12.90 26.16
N ALA A 27 10.93 -14.07 26.17
CA ALA A 27 10.10 -14.43 25.05
C ALA A 27 9.03 -13.34 24.96
N SER A 28 9.29 -12.29 24.18
CA SER A 28 8.28 -11.33 23.82
C SER A 28 7.21 -12.13 23.11
N ALA A 29 6.11 -12.42 23.81
CA ALA A 29 4.94 -13.03 23.21
C ALA A 29 4.43 -12.05 22.16
N TYR A 30 4.81 -12.25 20.90
CA TYR A 30 4.28 -11.50 19.79
C TYR A 30 2.84 -11.94 19.59
N THR A 31 1.90 -11.23 20.22
CA THR A 31 0.49 -11.40 19.90
C THR A 31 0.22 -10.68 18.58
N PRO A 32 -0.13 -11.40 17.49
CA PRO A 32 -0.47 -10.73 16.24
C PRO A 32 -1.67 -9.82 16.48
N THR A 33 -1.58 -8.56 16.07
CA THR A 33 -2.73 -7.66 16.05
C THR A 33 -3.47 -7.89 14.74
N CYS A 34 -4.70 -8.39 14.81
CA CYS A 34 -5.58 -8.48 13.66
C CYS A 34 -6.32 -7.15 13.47
N LEU A 35 -6.36 -6.65 12.24
CA LEU A 35 -7.16 -5.49 11.87
C LEU A 35 -8.43 -5.97 11.18
N GLU A 36 -9.52 -6.03 11.92
CA GLU A 36 -10.81 -6.44 11.37
C GLU A 36 -11.40 -5.35 10.45
N SER A 37 -11.95 -5.78 9.32
CA SER A 37 -12.78 -4.93 8.45
C SER A 37 -14.05 -4.50 9.17
N ARG A 38 -14.52 -3.28 8.94
CA ARG A 38 -15.77 -2.74 9.49
C ARG A 38 -16.92 -2.87 8.49
N ALA A 39 -18.16 -2.71 8.95
CA ALA A 39 -19.38 -2.83 8.12
C ALA A 39 -19.45 -1.89 6.90
N GLY A 40 -18.58 -0.88 6.79
CA GLY A 40 -18.49 0.02 5.64
C GLY A 40 -17.30 -0.24 4.71
N ASP A 41 -16.43 -1.18 5.06
CA ASP A 41 -15.27 -1.58 4.25
C ASP A 41 -15.72 -2.55 3.14
N SER A 42 -15.11 -2.45 1.96
CA SER A 42 -15.45 -3.35 0.86
C SER A 42 -14.75 -4.71 1.03
N LYS A 43 -15.08 -5.68 0.16
CA LYS A 43 -14.34 -6.95 0.08
C LYS A 43 -12.87 -6.79 -0.35
N SER A 44 -12.49 -5.63 -0.86
CA SER A 44 -11.12 -5.27 -1.23
C SER A 44 -10.39 -4.49 -0.14
N PHE A 45 -10.99 -4.26 1.02
CA PHE A 45 -10.28 -3.68 2.15
C PHE A 45 -9.06 -4.53 2.53
N GLY A 46 -7.90 -3.89 2.64
CA GLY A 46 -6.64 -4.61 2.86
C GLY A 46 -5.98 -5.14 1.59
N THR A 47 -6.42 -4.72 0.40
CA THR A 47 -5.73 -5.07 -0.87
C THR A 47 -4.28 -4.57 -0.87
N SER A 48 -4.02 -3.43 -0.23
CA SER A 48 -2.68 -2.88 -0.05
C SER A 48 -2.51 -2.37 1.37
N LEU A 49 -1.30 -2.50 1.92
CA LEU A 49 -0.95 -2.02 3.26
C LEU A 49 0.46 -1.43 3.25
N ALA A 50 0.65 -0.34 4.00
CA ALA A 50 1.96 0.21 4.28
C ALA A 50 2.01 0.75 5.70
N VAL A 51 3.11 0.52 6.41
CA VAL A 51 3.32 0.95 7.78
C VAL A 51 4.66 1.66 7.90
N ASP A 52 4.67 2.81 8.55
CA ASP A 52 5.90 3.48 8.97
C ASP A 52 5.65 4.25 10.28
N GLY A 53 6.49 3.98 11.28
CA GLY A 53 6.33 4.49 12.64
C GLY A 53 4.92 4.30 13.20
N ASP A 54 4.26 5.43 13.46
CA ASP A 54 2.91 5.50 14.04
C ASP A 54 1.79 5.33 13.02
N TYR A 55 2.07 5.30 11.72
CA TYR A 55 1.05 5.29 10.68
C TYR A 55 0.93 3.95 9.97
N LEU A 56 -0.31 3.55 9.73
CA LEU A 56 -0.67 2.42 8.88
C LEU A 56 -1.70 2.90 7.86
N ALA A 57 -1.41 2.74 6.58
CA ALA A 57 -2.36 2.96 5.49
C ALA A 57 -2.87 1.61 4.99
N VAL A 58 -4.18 1.53 4.79
CA VAL A 58 -4.87 0.33 4.28
C VAL A 58 -5.70 0.72 3.07
N GLY A 59 -5.38 0.17 1.91
CA GLY A 59 -6.12 0.40 0.68
C GLY A 59 -7.44 -0.35 0.62
N ASP A 60 -8.46 0.31 0.09
CA ASP A 60 -9.78 -0.24 -0.17
C ASP A 60 -10.24 0.20 -1.57
N PRO A 61 -9.66 -0.38 -2.65
CA PRO A 61 -9.82 0.13 -4.00
C PRO A 61 -11.25 0.00 -4.55
N GLU A 62 -12.05 -0.97 -4.11
CA GLU A 62 -13.46 -1.05 -4.51
C GLU A 62 -14.32 -0.01 -3.81
N ALA A 63 -14.02 0.36 -2.56
CA ALA A 63 -14.61 1.54 -1.92
C ALA A 63 -13.95 2.86 -2.39
N ASN A 64 -12.96 2.78 -3.28
CA ASN A 64 -12.24 3.91 -3.85
C ASN A 64 -11.60 4.81 -2.79
N ARG A 65 -10.93 4.24 -1.80
CA ARG A 65 -10.33 5.00 -0.68
C ARG A 65 -9.09 4.34 -0.09
N VAL A 66 -8.38 5.10 0.74
CA VAL A 66 -7.34 4.59 1.66
C VAL A 66 -7.73 4.95 3.09
N VAL A 67 -7.65 3.99 4.00
CA VAL A 67 -7.95 4.18 5.41
C VAL A 67 -6.65 4.33 6.20
N ILE A 68 -6.56 5.37 7.02
CA ILE A 68 -5.39 5.66 7.84
C ILE A 68 -5.66 5.29 9.29
N TYR A 69 -4.70 4.55 9.85
CA TYR A 69 -4.63 4.18 11.25
C TYR A 69 -3.43 4.84 11.91
N THR A 70 -3.57 5.14 13.20
CA THR A 70 -2.44 5.50 14.06
C THR A 70 -2.28 4.52 15.20
N ARG A 71 -1.04 4.20 15.56
CA ARG A 71 -0.73 3.42 16.74
C ARG A 71 -1.00 4.24 18.01
N LYS A 72 -1.79 3.67 18.92
CA LYS A 72 -2.04 4.20 20.26
C LYS A 72 -0.93 3.79 21.23
N THR A 73 -0.90 4.44 22.40
CA THR A 73 0.06 4.15 23.48
C THR A 73 -0.07 2.73 24.06
N ASP A 74 -1.25 2.11 23.95
CA ASP A 74 -1.50 0.73 24.35
C ASP A 74 -1.07 -0.30 23.27
N GLY A 75 -0.48 0.18 22.17
CA GLY A 75 -0.02 -0.63 21.04
C GLY A 75 -1.10 -0.98 20.02
N ASN A 76 -2.37 -0.63 20.27
CA ASN A 76 -3.47 -0.89 19.35
C ASN A 76 -3.50 0.13 18.20
N TRP A 77 -4.02 -0.29 17.05
CA TRP A 77 -4.23 0.61 15.90
C TRP A 77 -5.61 1.25 15.94
N GLN A 78 -5.65 2.57 15.80
CA GLN A 78 -6.88 3.35 15.74
C GLN A 78 -7.11 3.89 14.34
N ARG A 79 -8.26 3.59 13.73
CA ARG A 79 -8.71 4.23 12.49
C ARG A 79 -8.95 5.73 12.75
N ILE A 80 -8.19 6.60 12.10
CA ILE A 80 -8.27 8.06 12.30
C ILE A 80 -8.77 8.83 11.09
N HIS A 81 -8.62 8.28 9.87
CA HIS A 81 -8.99 9.01 8.66
C HIS A 81 -9.34 8.09 7.49
N GLU A 82 -10.12 8.62 6.56
CA GLU A 82 -10.34 8.04 5.24
C GLU A 82 -9.90 9.08 4.20
N ILE A 83 -9.04 8.66 3.28
CA ILE A 83 -8.58 9.46 2.16
C ILE A 83 -9.34 9.02 0.92
N ASN A 84 -10.13 9.95 0.38
CA ASN A 84 -10.82 9.78 -0.88
C ASN A 84 -10.00 10.37 -2.04
N PRO A 85 -10.21 9.90 -3.28
CA PRO A 85 -9.55 10.46 -4.44
C PRO A 85 -9.89 11.95 -4.63
N PRO A 86 -8.96 12.74 -5.21
CA PRO A 86 -9.22 14.14 -5.53
C PRO A 86 -10.42 14.33 -6.45
N LYS A 87 -11.29 15.31 -6.16
CA LYS A 87 -12.60 15.54 -6.81
C LYS A 87 -12.63 15.52 -8.35
N ARG A 88 -11.50 15.75 -9.05
CA ARG A 88 -11.42 15.82 -10.51
C ARG A 88 -10.56 14.71 -11.15
N SER A 89 -10.10 13.75 -10.35
CA SER A 89 -9.21 12.69 -10.85
C SER A 89 -9.95 11.59 -11.61
N LEU A 90 -9.19 10.74 -12.31
CA LEU A 90 -9.76 9.58 -13.00
C LEU A 90 -10.44 8.62 -12.02
N ALA A 91 -9.85 8.43 -10.83
CA ALA A 91 -10.43 7.57 -9.80
C ALA A 91 -11.83 8.02 -9.37
N VAL A 92 -12.11 9.33 -9.27
CA VAL A 92 -13.48 9.83 -9.01
C VAL A 92 -14.41 9.53 -10.18
N LYS A 93 -13.95 9.76 -11.42
CA LYS A 93 -14.76 9.50 -12.63
C LYS A 93 -15.11 8.03 -12.79
N ARG A 94 -14.22 7.13 -12.36
CA ARG A 94 -14.41 5.68 -12.41
C ARG A 94 -15.20 5.13 -11.23
N GLY A 95 -15.07 5.74 -10.06
CA GLY A 95 -15.67 5.27 -8.82
C GLY A 95 -14.97 4.06 -8.18
N TYR A 96 -13.77 3.68 -8.65
CA TYR A 96 -12.94 2.61 -8.08
C TYR A 96 -11.46 2.84 -8.39
N GLY A 97 -10.60 2.06 -7.72
CA GLY A 97 -9.19 1.92 -8.02
C GLY A 97 -8.25 2.73 -7.14
N PHE A 98 -8.71 3.78 -6.46
CA PHE A 98 -7.88 4.55 -5.54
C PHE A 98 -7.49 3.73 -4.31
N GLY A 99 -6.20 3.64 -4.00
CA GLY A 99 -5.70 2.79 -2.92
C GLY A 99 -5.32 1.37 -3.37
N TYR A 100 -5.19 1.14 -4.68
CA TYR A 100 -4.75 -0.16 -5.21
C TYR A 100 -3.34 -0.53 -4.75
N GLU A 101 -2.47 0.48 -4.63
CA GLU A 101 -1.12 0.36 -4.09
C GLU A 101 -0.88 1.56 -3.16
N VAL A 102 -0.26 1.31 -2.01
CA VAL A 102 0.10 2.34 -1.04
C VAL A 102 1.53 2.12 -0.56
N ALA A 103 2.26 3.20 -0.31
CA ALA A 103 3.58 3.17 0.30
C ALA A 103 3.73 4.36 1.24
N ILE A 104 4.36 4.15 2.41
CA ILE A 104 4.66 5.21 3.37
C ILE A 104 6.17 5.31 3.53
N ASN A 105 6.68 6.54 3.50
CA ASN A 105 8.04 6.85 3.91
C ASN A 105 8.02 8.14 4.75
N ASN A 106 8.42 8.00 6.02
CA ASN A 106 8.30 8.96 7.09
C ASN A 106 6.85 9.43 7.30
N SER A 107 6.45 10.50 6.61
CA SER A 107 5.10 11.05 6.65
C SER A 107 4.54 11.27 5.25
N ILE A 108 5.22 10.79 4.20
CA ILE A 108 4.74 10.86 2.83
C ILE A 108 4.08 9.53 2.51
N LEU A 109 2.78 9.57 2.27
CA LEU A 109 1.99 8.48 1.74
C LEU A 109 1.87 8.63 0.23
N ALA A 110 2.41 7.67 -0.52
CA ALA A 110 2.11 7.51 -1.93
C ALA A 110 0.89 6.61 -2.10
N ILE A 111 -0.03 6.99 -2.98
CA ILE A 111 -1.24 6.23 -3.31
C ILE A 111 -1.30 6.08 -4.81
N ARG A 112 -1.52 4.87 -5.30
CA ARG A 112 -1.84 4.62 -6.70
C ARG A 112 -3.33 4.40 -6.89
N ALA A 113 -3.86 4.94 -7.98
CA ALA A 113 -5.16 4.59 -8.51
C ALA A 113 -5.00 3.84 -9.82
N TYR A 114 -5.32 2.55 -9.82
CA TYR A 114 -5.26 1.70 -11.02
C TYR A 114 -6.60 1.67 -11.74
N ASP A 115 -6.59 1.81 -13.06
CA ASP A 115 -7.76 1.56 -13.90
C ASP A 115 -7.77 0.10 -14.38
N TYR A 116 -8.03 -0.85 -13.46
CA TYR A 116 -8.33 -2.22 -13.86
C TYR A 116 -9.84 -2.43 -13.92
N LYS A 117 -10.48 -2.08 -15.04
CA LYS A 117 -11.70 -2.80 -15.41
C LYS A 117 -11.22 -4.13 -15.97
N SER A 118 -11.28 -5.18 -15.16
CA SER A 118 -11.28 -6.55 -15.70
C SER A 118 -12.35 -6.60 -16.77
N ILE A 119 -11.94 -6.62 -18.03
CA ILE A 119 -12.68 -7.33 -19.05
C ILE A 119 -12.72 -8.79 -18.58
N ILE A 120 -13.71 -9.14 -17.75
CA ILE A 120 -14.16 -10.51 -17.72
C ILE A 120 -14.71 -10.74 -19.13
N ARG A 121 -13.83 -11.18 -20.04
CA ARG A 121 -14.19 -11.85 -21.27
C ARG A 121 -14.84 -13.17 -20.84
N THR A 122 -16.08 -13.12 -20.39
CA THR A 122 -16.95 -14.29 -20.51
C THR A 122 -17.26 -14.39 -22.00
N LEU A 123 -16.63 -15.37 -22.65
CA LEU A 123 -16.77 -15.68 -24.08
C LEU A 123 -18.24 -15.97 -24.46
N PRO A 124 -18.57 -16.19 -25.74
CA PRO A 124 -18.76 -15.21 -26.80
C PRO A 124 -20.13 -15.50 -27.45
N PHE A 125 -21.24 -15.03 -26.90
CA PHE A 125 -22.55 -15.32 -27.54
C PHE A 125 -23.27 -14.13 -28.12
N LEU A 126 -22.82 -12.89 -27.94
CA LEU A 126 -23.50 -11.74 -28.52
C LEU A 126 -22.51 -10.68 -28.98
N GLY A 127 -22.29 -10.64 -30.30
CA GLY A 127 -21.91 -9.44 -31.04
C GLY A 127 -20.45 -9.01 -30.96
N GLU A 128 -19.93 -8.55 -32.10
CA GLU A 128 -18.66 -7.83 -32.19
C GLU A 128 -18.65 -6.65 -31.23
N TYR A 129 -17.84 -6.73 -30.17
CA TYR A 129 -17.56 -5.58 -29.33
C TYR A 129 -16.57 -4.65 -30.03
N PRO A 130 -16.82 -3.33 -30.08
CA PRO A 130 -15.91 -2.38 -30.71
C PRO A 130 -14.55 -2.45 -30.02
N LYS A 131 -13.48 -2.63 -30.81
CA LYS A 131 -12.08 -2.54 -30.38
C LYS A 131 -11.72 -1.11 -29.96
N ASN A 132 -12.36 -0.58 -28.93
CA ASN A 132 -11.90 0.66 -28.31
C ASN A 132 -10.67 0.28 -27.47
N LYS A 133 -9.49 0.75 -27.87
CA LYS A 133 -8.26 0.68 -27.06
C LYS A 133 -8.60 1.18 -25.66
N THR A 134 -8.73 0.28 -24.70
CA THR A 134 -8.72 0.66 -23.28
C THR A 134 -7.28 0.99 -22.94
N ASN A 135 -6.91 2.27 -22.98
CA ASN A 135 -5.65 2.72 -22.40
C ASN A 135 -5.70 2.38 -20.90
N LEU A 136 -4.88 1.42 -20.48
CA LEU A 136 -4.64 1.14 -19.08
C LEU A 136 -3.83 2.32 -18.54
N GLY A 137 -4.49 3.24 -17.83
CA GLY A 137 -3.85 4.35 -17.15
C GLY A 137 -3.78 4.10 -15.65
N PHE A 138 -2.83 4.75 -14.98
CA PHE A 138 -2.84 4.87 -13.53
C PHE A 138 -2.49 6.31 -13.13
N GLU A 139 -3.01 6.74 -12.00
CA GLU A 139 -2.62 8.01 -11.37
C GLU A 139 -1.88 7.70 -10.06
N THR A 140 -0.84 8.47 -9.78
CA THR A 140 -0.13 8.41 -8.49
C THR A 140 -0.30 9.73 -7.75
N TYR A 141 -0.54 9.62 -6.45
CA TYR A 141 -0.75 10.73 -5.54
C TYR A 141 0.25 10.65 -4.40
N SER A 142 0.71 11.81 -3.90
CA SER A 142 1.53 11.90 -2.70
C SER A 142 0.83 12.78 -1.67
N ILE A 143 0.73 12.31 -0.44
CA ILE A 143 -0.01 12.96 0.63
C ILE A 143 0.89 13.07 1.85
N LEU A 144 0.97 14.25 2.45
CA LEU A 144 1.64 14.44 3.73
C LEU A 144 0.69 14.05 4.86
N LEU A 145 1.11 13.11 5.69
CA LEU A 145 0.42 12.66 6.89
C LEU A 145 0.84 13.55 8.08
N ASP A 146 0.04 14.56 8.39
CA ASP A 146 0.17 15.34 9.62
C ASP A 146 -1.05 15.08 10.51
N LYS A 147 -0.81 14.79 11.81
CA LYS A 147 -1.84 14.64 12.85
C LYS A 147 -2.77 15.86 12.93
N LYS A 148 -2.34 17.04 12.44
CA LYS A 148 -3.13 18.30 12.46
C LYS A 148 -3.77 18.66 11.11
N LYS A 149 -3.32 18.12 9.99
CA LYS A 149 -3.84 18.46 8.66
C LYS A 149 -3.43 17.39 7.63
N ILE A 150 -4.35 16.48 7.30
CA ILE A 150 -4.22 15.67 6.08
C ILE A 150 -4.79 16.52 4.95
N ASP A 151 -4.03 17.53 4.52
CA ASP A 151 -4.42 18.45 3.46
C ASP A 151 -3.53 18.25 2.22
N LEU A 152 -4.20 18.17 1.08
CA LEU A 152 -3.71 17.65 -0.19
C LEU A 152 -2.52 18.43 -0.77
N LEU A 153 -1.38 17.74 -0.93
CA LEU A 153 -0.38 18.11 -1.92
C LEU A 153 -0.66 17.33 -3.21
N GLN A 154 -1.54 17.89 -4.06
CA GLN A 154 -1.80 17.38 -5.41
C GLN A 154 -0.61 17.65 -6.35
N ASN A 155 0.54 17.03 -6.11
CA ASN A 155 1.54 16.90 -7.16
C ASN A 155 1.15 15.67 -8.00
N ILE A 156 0.22 15.91 -8.91
CA ILE A 156 -0.26 14.93 -9.88
C ILE A 156 0.86 14.74 -10.91
N PHE A 157 1.60 13.64 -10.82
CA PHE A 157 2.38 13.14 -11.95
C PHE A 157 1.56 12.03 -12.61
N VAL A 158 0.85 12.38 -13.69
CA VAL A 158 0.31 11.37 -14.62
C VAL A 158 1.49 10.92 -15.47
N VAL A 159 1.94 9.68 -15.28
CA VAL A 159 2.81 9.02 -16.26
C VAL A 159 1.90 8.09 -17.03
N GLU A 160 1.59 8.44 -18.28
CA GLU A 160 0.87 7.58 -19.23
C GLU A 160 1.72 6.38 -19.67
#